data_AF-A0A023G2J5-F1
#
_entry.id   AF-A0A023G2J5-F1
#
_cell.length_a   1.000
_cell.length_b   1.000
_cell.length_c   1.000
_cell.angle_alpha   90.00
_cell.angle_beta   90.00
_cell.angle_gamma   90.00
#
_symmetry.space_group_name_H-M   'P 1'
#
loop_
_entity.id
_entity.type
_entity.pdbx_description
1 polymer ?
#
loop_
_entity_poly.entity_id
_entity_poly.type
_entity_poly.pdbx_seq_one_letter_code
_entity_poly.pdbx_strand_id
1 'polypeptide(L)'
;KMFFYLLALNLFVAAWNHPVTLAEVSGAHYDYKCAVIMAPEDIGGCEKADGLRWIYNNNNDTCLSYNYCDDNQPLPDFPSEEECQKTCVGHRDRRPVAR
;
A
#
# COMPACT_ATOMS: atom_id res chain seq x y z
N LYS A 1 -14.79 31.65 -32.09
CA LYS A 1 -14.93 30.17 -32.00
C LYS A 1 -13.63 29.47 -31.53
N MET A 2 -12.42 29.97 -31.85
CA MET A 2 -11.13 29.42 -31.39
C MET A 2 -10.81 29.61 -29.89
N PHE A 3 -11.28 30.70 -29.26
CA PHE A 3 -11.00 30.96 -27.84
C PHE A 3 -11.53 29.89 -26.88
N PHE A 4 -12.67 29.27 -27.20
CA PHE A 4 -13.22 28.18 -26.39
C PHE A 4 -12.34 26.92 -26.42
N TYR A 5 -11.63 26.66 -27.52
CA TYR A 5 -10.71 25.52 -27.62
C TYR A 5 -9.46 25.70 -26.77
N LEU A 6 -8.92 26.92 -26.70
CA LEU A 6 -7.75 27.22 -25.87
C LEU A 6 -8.07 27.15 -24.37
N LEU A 7 -9.27 27.59 -23.97
CA LEU A 7 -9.76 27.43 -22.60
C LEU A 7 -9.98 25.94 -22.26
N ALA A 8 -10.58 25.17 -23.16
CA ALA A 8 -10.74 23.73 -22.97
C ALA A 8 -9.38 23.01 -22.82
N LEU A 9 -8.40 23.33 -23.67
CA LEU A 9 -7.06 22.72 -23.62
C LEU A 9 -6.34 23.02 -22.29
N ASN A 10 -6.45 24.24 -21.77
CA ASN A 10 -5.87 24.60 -20.47
C ASN A 10 -6.55 23.88 -19.30
N LEU A 11 -7.86 23.67 -19.37
CA LEU A 11 -8.59 22.90 -18.35
C LEU A 11 -8.21 21.41 -18.38
N PHE A 12 -7.96 20.84 -19.56
CA PHE A 12 -7.42 19.50 -19.68
C PHE A 12 -6.02 19.41 -19.06
N VAL A 13 -5.10 20.33 -19.35
CA VAL A 13 -3.75 20.27 -18.75
C VAL A 13 -3.77 20.43 -17.22
N ALA A 14 -4.62 21.30 -16.67
CA ALA A 14 -4.75 21.48 -15.22
C ALA A 14 -5.29 20.24 -14.48
N ALA A 15 -6.13 19.44 -15.14
CA ALA A 15 -6.65 18.18 -14.58
C ALA A 15 -5.63 17.03 -14.59
N TRP A 16 -4.46 17.19 -15.21
CA TRP A 16 -3.42 16.16 -15.31
C TRP A 16 -2.24 16.41 -14.36
N ASN A 17 -2.31 17.44 -13.51
CA ASN A 17 -1.33 17.70 -12.45
C ASN A 17 -1.54 16.81 -11.21
N HIS A 18 -2.37 15.77 -11.30
CA HIS A 18 -2.55 14.82 -10.21
C HIS A 18 -1.35 13.84 -10.17
N PRO A 19 -0.77 13.58 -8.98
CA PRO A 19 0.43 12.75 -8.77
C PRO A 19 0.27 11.25 -9.12
N VAL A 20 -0.81 10.87 -9.80
CA VAL A 20 -1.15 9.48 -10.14
C VAL A 20 -0.34 8.95 -11.33
N THR A 21 0.19 9.82 -12.21
CA THR A 21 0.87 9.41 -13.45
C THR A 21 2.32 8.96 -13.27
N LEU A 22 3.01 9.37 -12.20
CA LEU A 22 4.40 8.97 -11.95
C LEU A 22 4.53 7.51 -11.49
N ALA A 23 3.52 6.98 -10.80
CA ALA A 23 3.50 5.58 -10.37
C ALA A 23 3.38 4.63 -11.57
N GLU A 24 2.49 4.93 -12.52
CA GLU A 24 2.30 4.11 -13.74
C GLU A 24 3.52 4.13 -14.67
N VAL A 25 4.20 5.28 -14.80
CA VAL A 25 5.40 5.43 -15.66
C VAL A 25 6.61 4.65 -15.13
N SER A 26 6.68 4.40 -13.82
CA SER A 26 7.80 3.69 -13.19
C SER A 26 7.70 2.16 -13.24
N GLY A 27 6.53 1.60 -13.58
CA GLY A 27 6.28 0.16 -13.48
C GLY A 27 6.32 -0.40 -12.05
N ALA A 28 6.58 0.45 -11.04
CA ALA A 28 6.54 0.09 -9.63
C ALA A 28 5.10 0.23 -9.14
N HIS A 29 4.34 -0.87 -9.20
CA HIS A 29 3.02 -0.96 -8.59
C HIS A 29 3.17 -0.86 -7.06
N TYR A 30 3.01 0.33 -6.49
CA TYR A 30 3.17 0.55 -5.05
C TYR A 30 1.85 0.23 -4.32
N ASP A 31 1.76 -0.93 -3.67
CA ASP A 31 0.63 -1.30 -2.82
C ASP A 31 0.86 -0.78 -1.38
N TYR A 32 -0.12 -0.07 -0.83
CA TYR A 32 -0.04 0.49 0.52
C TYR A 32 0.08 -0.60 1.60
N LYS A 33 -0.36 -1.84 1.32
CA LYS A 33 -0.15 -2.99 2.20
C LYS A 33 1.32 -3.36 2.39
N CYS A 34 2.20 -2.91 1.50
CA CYS A 34 3.65 -3.12 1.60
C CYS A 34 4.38 -2.01 2.38
N ALA A 35 3.68 -0.97 2.82
CA ALA A 35 4.28 0.19 3.48
C ALA A 35 4.29 0.10 5.02
N VAL A 36 3.95 -1.07 5.59
CA VAL A 36 3.77 -1.22 7.04
C VAL A 36 5.11 -1.35 7.75
N ILE A 37 5.31 -0.52 8.78
CA ILE A 37 6.40 -0.63 9.74
C ILE A 37 5.76 -1.18 11.01
N MET A 38 6.09 -2.42 11.36
CA MET A 38 5.47 -3.10 12.50
C MET A 38 6.55 -3.62 13.45
N ALA A 39 6.36 -3.37 14.74
CA ALA A 39 7.09 -3.98 15.83
C ALA A 39 6.32 -5.21 16.35
N PRO A 40 6.98 -6.22 16.95
CA PRO A 40 6.30 -7.41 17.47
C PRO A 40 5.18 -7.10 18.47
N GLU A 41 5.28 -5.99 19.19
CA GLU A 41 4.30 -5.55 20.18
C GLU A 41 3.00 -5.02 19.54
N ASP A 42 3.05 -4.61 18.27
CA ASP A 42 1.89 -4.12 17.51
C ASP A 42 0.97 -5.27 17.10
N ILE A 43 1.49 -6.51 17.07
CA ILE A 43 0.70 -7.72 16.82
C ILE A 43 0.05 -8.12 18.15
N GLY A 44 -1.08 -7.48 18.45
CA GLY A 44 -1.89 -7.82 19.61
C GLY A 44 -2.27 -9.30 19.63
N GLY A 45 -2.11 -9.96 20.78
CA GLY A 45 -2.66 -11.29 21.00
C GLY A 45 -4.17 -11.24 21.14
N CYS A 46 -4.87 -12.25 20.64
CA CYS A 46 -6.33 -12.35 20.78
C CYS A 46 -6.74 -13.56 21.60
N GLU A 47 -7.83 -13.41 22.36
CA GLU A 47 -8.45 -14.51 23.08
C GLU A 47 -9.12 -15.52 22.13
N LYS A 48 -9.63 -15.03 20.99
CA LYS A 48 -10.24 -15.84 19.94
C LYS A 48 -9.78 -15.37 18.56
N ALA A 49 -9.26 -16.31 17.76
CA ALA A 49 -8.81 -16.05 16.40
C ALA A 49 -9.92 -16.40 15.41
N ASP A 50 -10.21 -15.48 14.49
CA ASP A 50 -11.22 -15.66 13.43
C ASP A 50 -10.58 -16.12 12.11
N GLY A 51 -9.25 -16.00 11.98
CA GLY A 51 -8.50 -16.55 10.86
C GLY A 51 -7.03 -16.19 10.88
N LEU A 52 -6.23 -16.87 10.05
CA LEU A 52 -4.83 -16.52 9.82
C LEU A 52 -4.73 -15.47 8.71
N ARG A 53 -3.98 -14.41 8.97
CA ARG A 53 -3.70 -13.34 8.01
C ARG A 53 -2.22 -13.05 7.94
N TRP A 54 -1.80 -12.36 6.89
CA TRP A 54 -0.39 -12.11 6.57
C TRP A 54 -0.14 -10.63 6.36
N ILE A 55 0.81 -10.05 7.09
CA ILE A 55 1.18 -8.64 6.97
C ILE A 55 2.63 -8.51 6.53
N TYR A 56 2.90 -7.58 5.61
CA TYR A 56 4.26 -7.32 5.16
C TYR A 56 4.98 -6.39 6.13
N ASN A 57 6.13 -6.81 6.63
CA ASN A 57 7.00 -6.00 7.47
C ASN A 57 8.11 -5.40 6.61
N ASN A 58 8.01 -4.10 6.34
CA ASN A 58 8.97 -3.37 5.53
C ASN A 58 10.33 -3.17 6.24
N ASN A 59 10.44 -3.41 7.55
CA ASN A 59 11.72 -3.29 8.25
C ASN A 59 12.70 -4.41 7.89
N ASN A 60 12.19 -5.61 7.63
CA ASN A 60 12.99 -6.81 7.40
C ASN A 60 12.66 -7.52 6.08
N ASP A 61 11.82 -6.91 5.23
CA ASP A 61 11.36 -7.43 3.95
C ASP A 61 10.63 -8.80 4.07
N THR A 62 9.86 -9.05 5.14
CA THR A 62 9.20 -10.35 5.37
C THR A 62 7.68 -10.27 5.51
N CYS A 63 6.97 -11.34 5.14
CA CYS A 63 5.57 -11.52 5.45
C CYS A 63 5.43 -12.27 6.79
N LEU A 64 4.76 -11.66 7.75
CA LEU A 64 4.50 -12.22 9.07
C LEU A 64 3.05 -12.66 9.18
N SER A 65 2.82 -13.83 9.77
CA SER A 65 1.46 -14.30 10.03
C SER A 65 0.99 -13.85 11.41
N TYR A 66 -0.31 -13.57 11.49
CA TYR A 66 -0.96 -13.25 12.76
C TYR A 66 -2.40 -13.74 12.74
N ASN A 67 -2.96 -13.92 13.94
CA ASN A 67 -4.38 -14.23 14.11
C ASN A 67 -5.19 -12.95 13.99
N TYR A 68 -6.05 -12.88 12.98
CA TYR A 68 -7.03 -11.81 12.84
C TYR A 68 -8.21 -12.05 13.77
N CYS A 69 -8.74 -10.94 14.28
CA CYS A 69 -9.76 -10.91 15.32
C CYS A 69 -10.70 -9.77 14.97
N ASP A 70 -12.01 -10.03 15.01
CA ASP A 70 -13.02 -9.07 14.57
C ASP A 70 -13.02 -7.75 15.38
N ASP A 71 -12.46 -7.76 16.60
CA ASP A 71 -12.36 -6.58 17.48
C ASP A 71 -11.14 -5.68 17.17
N ASN A 72 -10.24 -6.11 16.29
CA ASN A 72 -9.06 -5.33 15.90
C ASN A 72 -9.39 -4.36 14.75
N GLN A 73 -8.68 -3.23 14.71
CA GLN A 73 -8.73 -2.35 13.55
C GLN A 73 -8.29 -3.12 12.29
N PRO A 74 -8.91 -2.85 11.11
CA PRO A 74 -8.57 -3.55 9.88
C PRO A 74 -7.12 -3.24 9.52
N LEU A 75 -6.26 -4.25 9.62
CA LEU A 75 -4.88 -4.16 9.20
C LEU A 75 -4.77 -4.31 7.67
N PRO A 76 -3.79 -3.65 7.03
CA PRO A 76 -3.56 -3.75 5.60
C PRO A 76 -2.87 -5.08 5.27
N ASP A 77 -3.59 -6.18 5.43
CA ASP A 77 -3.08 -7.55 5.37
C ASP A 77 -3.53 -8.33 4.12
N PHE A 78 -3.05 -9.55 4.02
CA PHE A 78 -3.30 -10.50 2.95
C PHE A 78 -3.92 -11.79 3.50
N PRO A 79 -4.74 -12.48 2.70
CA PRO A 79 -5.32 -13.77 3.08
C PRO A 79 -4.29 -14.92 3.08
N SER A 80 -3.16 -14.78 2.38
CA SER A 80 -2.14 -15.82 2.28
C SER A 80 -0.72 -15.24 2.23
N GLU A 81 0.24 -16.08 2.62
CA GLU A 81 1.67 -15.74 2.53
C GLU A 81 2.08 -15.50 1.08
N GLU A 82 1.62 -16.34 0.16
CA GLU A 82 1.95 -16.24 -1.27
C GLU A 82 1.50 -14.90 -1.85
N GLU A 83 0.29 -14.45 -1.53
CA GLU A 83 -0.22 -13.16 -2.00
C GLU A 83 0.58 -12.00 -1.42
N CYS A 84 0.91 -12.05 -0.12
CA CYS A 84 1.78 -11.07 0.51
C CYS A 84 3.16 -11.01 -0.16
N GLN A 85 3.80 -12.18 -0.37
CA GLN A 85 5.13 -12.26 -0.95
C GLN A 85 5.13 -11.77 -2.39
N LYS A 86 4.20 -12.24 -3.21
CA LYS A 86 4.08 -11.84 -4.62
C LYS A 86 3.80 -10.35 -4.78
N THR A 87 3.08 -9.75 -3.83
CA THR A 87 2.70 -8.33 -3.89
C THR A 87 3.78 -7.41 -3.34
N CYS A 88 4.55 -7.83 -2.32
CA CYS A 88 5.46 -6.93 -1.62
C CYS A 88 6.94 -7.28 -1.74
N VAL A 89 7.31 -8.55 -1.94
CA VAL A 89 8.73 -8.93 -2.05
C VAL A 89 9.29 -8.37 -3.36
N GLY A 90 10.29 -7.49 -3.23
CA GLY A 90 10.89 -6.79 -4.36
C GLY A 90 10.36 -5.36 -4.57
N HIS A 91 9.27 -4.97 -3.90
CA HIS A 91 8.79 -3.59 -3.82
C HIS A 91 9.62 -2.79 -2.83
N ARG A 92 10.91 -2.60 -3.13
CA ARG A 92 11.81 -1.76 -2.34
C ARG A 92 11.58 -0.28 -2.67
N ASP A 93 10.41 0.25 -2.34
CA ASP A 93 10.29 1.70 -2.23
C ASP A 93 10.85 2.11 -0.86
N ARG A 94 12.19 2.16 -0.77
CA ARG A 94 12.92 2.80 0.34
C ARG A 94 12.73 4.31 0.30
N ARG A 95 11.51 4.79 0.07
CA ARG A 95 11.26 6.22 0.22
C ARG A 95 11.39 6.54 1.70
N PRO A 96 12.33 7.43 2.08
CA PRO A 96 12.40 7.89 3.45
C PRO A 96 11.03 8.45 3.79
N VAL A 97 10.40 7.94 4.85
CA VAL A 97 9.31 8.66 5.51
C VAL A 97 9.93 9.98 5.94
N ALA A 98 9.66 11.05 5.19
CA ALA A 98 10.06 12.39 5.57
C ALA A 98 9.37 12.68 6.90
N ARG A 99 10.17 12.78 7.97
CA ARG A 99 9.74 13.18 9.30
C ARG A 99 9.51 14.69 9.33
#